data_AF-A0A2A4IJQ9-F1
#
_entry.id   AF-A0A2A4IJQ9-F1
#
_cell.length_a   1.000
_cell.length_b   1.000
_cell.length_c   1.000
_cell.angle_alpha   90.00
_cell.angle_beta   90.00
_cell.angle_gamma   90.00
#
_symmetry.space_group_name_H-M   'P 1'
#
loop_
_entity.id
_entity.type
_entity.pdbx_description
1 polymer ?
#
loop_
_entity_poly.entity_id
_entity_poly.type
_entity_poly.pdbx_seq_one_letter_code
_entity_poly.pdbx_strand_id
1 'polypeptide(L)'
;MARDEDDIIFQKLRQNVQRNFPREDDKNNYSINNHKNENYSNKDSLIILETQRNVEKIIDLSRKINDAELTPALKEMISILEEMVNYSKANKEGEKKLEKINEYHLPTAIKMLNSYIDFCNFPVKNANMEKTAQEIENVIIKLNEALKSMLVEMNQNKLMDINSDIDVLKTMLEKDGL
;
A
#
# COMPACT_ATOMS: atom_id res chain seq x y z
N MET A 1 -27.56 -11.64 -14.76
CA MET A 1 -26.82 -11.88 -13.51
C MET A 1 -25.44 -11.21 -13.49
N ALA A 2 -24.67 -11.16 -14.60
CA ALA A 2 -23.38 -10.44 -14.64
C ALA A 2 -23.45 -8.90 -14.60
N ARG A 3 -24.64 -8.30 -14.78
CA ARG A 3 -24.80 -6.83 -14.82
C ARG A 3 -24.78 -6.18 -13.43
N ASP A 4 -25.22 -6.92 -12.41
CA ASP A 4 -25.42 -6.38 -11.06
C ASP A 4 -24.09 -6.35 -10.26
N GLU A 5 -23.11 -7.16 -10.66
CA GLU A 5 -21.80 -7.29 -10.01
C GLU A 5 -20.85 -6.13 -10.35
N ASP A 6 -20.80 -5.75 -11.63
CA ASP A 6 -20.02 -4.60 -12.10
C ASP A 6 -20.56 -3.29 -11.50
N ASP A 7 -21.89 -3.17 -11.38
CA ASP A 7 -22.55 -2.00 -10.83
C ASP A 7 -22.18 -1.73 -9.36
N ILE A 8 -21.99 -2.78 -8.55
CA ILE A 8 -21.57 -2.65 -7.15
C ILE A 8 -20.11 -2.20 -7.04
N ILE A 9 -19.23 -2.73 -7.89
CA ILE A 9 -17.81 -2.34 -7.92
C ILE A 9 -17.68 -0.88 -8.34
N PHE A 10 -18.39 -0.47 -9.38
CA PHE A 10 -18.42 0.92 -9.83
C PHE A 10 -19.01 1.86 -8.78
N GLN A 11 -20.03 1.43 -8.03
CA GLN A 11 -20.58 2.23 -6.93
C GLN A 11 -19.56 2.43 -5.80
N LYS A 12 -18.87 1.38 -5.35
CA LYS A 12 -17.83 1.50 -4.31
C LYS A 12 -16.62 2.31 -4.78
N LEU A 13 -16.21 2.16 -6.04
CA LEU A 13 -15.16 2.97 -6.64
C LEU A 13 -15.55 4.45 -6.71
N ARG A 14 -16.80 4.76 -7.09
CA ARG A 14 -17.31 6.15 -7.04
C ARG A 14 -17.32 6.67 -5.61
N GLN A 15 -17.77 5.89 -4.64
CA GLN A 15 -17.79 6.27 -3.22
C GLN A 15 -16.39 6.60 -2.69
N ASN A 16 -15.38 5.78 -3.01
CA ASN A 16 -13.99 6.04 -2.60
C ASN A 16 -13.38 7.26 -3.30
N VAL A 17 -13.74 7.50 -4.57
CA VAL A 17 -13.32 8.71 -5.28
C VAL A 17 -14.00 9.95 -4.69
N GLN A 18 -15.29 9.90 -4.35
CA GLN A 18 -16.01 11.01 -3.70
C GLN A 18 -15.45 11.33 -2.31
N ARG A 19 -15.08 10.29 -1.54
CA ARG A 19 -14.49 10.43 -0.21
C ARG A 19 -13.12 11.11 -0.26
N ASN A 20 -12.32 10.77 -1.26
CA ASN A 20 -10.94 11.25 -1.38
C ASN A 20 -10.80 12.53 -2.25
N PHE A 21 -11.85 12.87 -3.02
CA PHE A 21 -11.96 14.08 -3.84
C PHE A 21 -13.39 14.65 -3.78
N PRO A 22 -13.82 15.21 -2.62
CA PRO A 22 -15.16 15.78 -2.50
C PRO A 22 -15.27 17.01 -3.40
N ARG A 23 -16.26 17.02 -4.31
CA ARG A 23 -16.69 18.24 -5.01
C ARG A 23 -17.58 19.04 -4.06
N GLU A 24 -17.46 20.37 -4.07
CA GLU A 24 -18.04 21.29 -3.07
C GLU A 24 -19.58 21.33 -3.07
N ASP A 25 -20.24 20.59 -3.96
CA ASP A 25 -21.66 20.68 -4.28
C ASP A 25 -22.51 19.46 -3.87
N ASP A 26 -21.94 18.39 -3.30
CA ASP A 26 -22.72 17.19 -2.93
C ASP A 26 -23.19 17.19 -1.46
N LYS A 27 -24.45 17.61 -1.24
CA LYS A 27 -25.20 17.36 0.00
C LYS A 27 -26.05 16.08 -0.10
N ASN A 28 -25.91 15.22 0.90
CA ASN A 28 -26.80 14.12 1.34
C ASN A 28 -26.88 12.86 0.45
N ASN A 29 -26.49 11.70 0.99
CA ASN A 29 -27.41 10.79 1.73
C ASN A 29 -26.64 9.50 2.13
N TYR A 30 -26.25 9.37 3.39
CA TYR A 30 -25.58 8.17 3.90
C TYR A 30 -26.63 7.21 4.50
N SER A 31 -26.80 6.05 3.87
CA SER A 31 -27.36 4.86 4.51
C SER A 31 -26.38 3.71 4.38
N ILE A 32 -25.78 3.36 5.51
CA ILE A 32 -24.86 2.23 5.68
C ILE A 32 -25.69 0.95 5.67
N ASN A 33 -25.56 0.14 4.62
CA ASN A 33 -25.99 -1.25 4.64
C ASN A 33 -24.76 -2.15 4.45
N ASN A 34 -24.27 -2.66 5.58
CA ASN A 34 -23.29 -3.73 5.68
C ASN A 34 -23.92 -5.04 5.19
N HIS A 35 -23.80 -5.32 3.90
CA HIS A 35 -23.92 -6.69 3.40
C HIS A 35 -22.54 -7.23 3.07
N LYS A 36 -22.04 -8.07 4.00
CA LYS A 36 -21.06 -9.11 3.72
C LYS A 36 -21.63 -9.96 2.59
N ASN A 37 -21.00 -9.95 1.43
CA ASN A 37 -21.19 -10.99 0.44
C ASN A 37 -19.82 -11.48 0.02
N GLU A 38 -19.47 -12.61 0.65
CA GLU A 38 -18.41 -13.52 0.24
C GLU A 38 -18.83 -14.11 -1.10
N ASN A 39 -18.14 -13.72 -2.17
CA ASN A 39 -17.88 -14.48 -3.41
C ASN A 39 -17.51 -13.49 -4.52
N TYR A 40 -16.25 -13.06 -4.54
CA TYR A 40 -15.69 -12.36 -5.69
C TYR A 40 -14.79 -13.33 -6.45
N SER A 41 -15.26 -13.75 -7.63
CA SER A 41 -14.54 -14.57 -8.60
C SER A 41 -13.57 -13.73 -9.47
N ASN A 42 -12.86 -12.79 -8.84
CA ASN A 42 -11.72 -12.11 -9.48
C ASN A 42 -10.54 -12.16 -8.50
N LYS A 43 -9.37 -12.51 -9.01
CA LYS A 43 -8.31 -13.26 -8.31
C LYS A 43 -7.61 -12.55 -7.14
N ASP A 44 -7.91 -11.27 -6.90
CA ASP A 44 -7.29 -10.42 -5.87
C ASP A 44 -8.37 -9.70 -5.06
N SER A 45 -8.17 -9.54 -3.74
CA SER A 45 -9.12 -8.82 -2.88
C SER A 45 -9.14 -7.32 -3.17
N LEU A 46 -10.22 -6.63 -2.79
CA LEU A 46 -10.36 -5.17 -2.98
C LEU A 46 -9.19 -4.39 -2.35
N ILE A 47 -8.65 -4.89 -1.24
CA ILE A 47 -7.50 -4.30 -0.55
C ILE A 47 -6.26 -4.36 -1.45
N ILE A 48 -6.01 -5.52 -2.07
CA ILE A 48 -4.86 -5.71 -2.97
C ILE A 48 -4.97 -4.79 -4.19
N LEU A 49 -6.16 -4.74 -4.81
CA LEU A 49 -6.41 -3.87 -5.96
C LEU A 49 -6.22 -2.39 -5.63
N GLU A 50 -6.65 -1.96 -4.44
CA GLU A 50 -6.45 -0.59 -3.96
C GLU A 50 -4.96 -0.28 -3.74
N THR A 51 -4.21 -1.20 -3.15
CA THR A 51 -2.76 -1.05 -2.97
C THR A 51 -2.07 -0.91 -4.33
N GLN A 52 -2.36 -1.80 -5.29
CA GLN A 52 -1.80 -1.73 -6.63
C GLN A 52 -2.10 -0.39 -7.32
N ARG A 53 -3.33 0.12 -7.18
CA ARG A 53 -3.70 1.43 -7.72
C ARG A 53 -2.89 2.56 -7.08
N ASN A 54 -2.59 2.47 -5.79
CA ASN A 54 -1.75 3.47 -5.12
C ASN A 54 -0.28 3.36 -5.53
N VAL A 55 0.24 2.15 -5.77
CA VAL A 55 1.58 1.93 -6.36
C VAL A 55 1.69 2.62 -7.72
N GLU A 56 0.70 2.45 -8.61
CA GLU A 56 0.68 3.13 -9.92
C GLU A 56 0.73 4.66 -9.80
N LYS A 57 -0.02 5.24 -8.85
CA LYS A 57 0.06 6.68 -8.58
C LYS A 57 1.45 7.11 -8.13
N ILE A 58 2.10 6.32 -7.27
CA ILE A 58 3.45 6.60 -6.78
C ILE A 58 4.47 6.51 -7.92
N ILE A 59 4.33 5.54 -8.82
CA ILE A 59 5.13 5.44 -10.05
C ILE A 59 4.95 6.73 -10.89
N ASP A 60 3.73 7.18 -11.12
CA ASP A 60 3.47 8.41 -11.88
C ASP A 60 4.05 9.67 -11.23
N LEU A 61 4.01 9.76 -9.90
CA LEU A 61 4.63 10.86 -9.16
C LEU A 61 6.16 10.79 -9.23
N SER A 62 6.73 9.59 -9.09
CA SER A 62 8.18 9.38 -9.16
C SER A 62 8.79 9.87 -10.49
N ARG A 63 8.05 9.74 -11.60
CA ARG A 63 8.48 10.23 -12.93
C ARG A 63 8.60 11.75 -13.00
N LYS A 64 7.96 12.48 -12.09
CA LYS A 64 7.97 13.95 -12.00
C LYS A 64 9.00 14.47 -10.98
N ILE A 65 9.63 13.57 -10.22
CA ILE A 65 10.56 13.91 -9.14
C ILE A 65 11.97 13.52 -9.61
N ASN A 66 12.84 14.52 -9.71
CA ASN A 66 14.26 14.34 -10.02
C ASN A 66 15.09 14.88 -8.85
N ASP A 67 15.12 14.10 -7.77
CA ASP A 67 15.79 14.44 -6.52
C ASP A 67 16.69 13.28 -6.08
N ALA A 68 17.91 13.59 -5.65
CA ALA A 68 18.96 12.59 -5.45
C ALA A 68 18.62 11.57 -4.35
N GLU A 69 17.85 11.97 -3.33
CA GLU A 69 17.52 11.14 -2.18
C GLU A 69 16.07 10.61 -2.28
N LEU A 70 15.13 11.45 -2.74
CA LEU A 70 13.74 11.04 -2.86
C LEU A 70 13.50 10.06 -4.01
N THR A 71 14.22 10.19 -5.15
CA THR A 71 14.08 9.26 -6.27
C THR A 71 14.42 7.81 -5.88
N PRO A 72 15.57 7.49 -5.24
CA PRO A 72 15.83 6.12 -4.78
C PRO A 72 14.85 5.68 -3.68
N ALA A 73 14.44 6.57 -2.77
CA ALA A 73 13.45 6.25 -1.75
C ALA A 73 12.09 5.85 -2.36
N LEU A 74 11.65 6.50 -3.44
CA LEU A 74 10.40 6.12 -4.12
C LEU A 74 10.51 4.78 -4.85
N LYS A 75 11.65 4.47 -5.47
CA LYS A 75 11.89 3.15 -6.08
C LYS A 75 11.82 2.04 -5.03
N GLU A 76 12.42 2.29 -3.87
CA GLU A 76 12.36 1.37 -2.73
C GLU A 76 10.92 1.17 -2.25
N MET A 77 10.16 2.26 -2.06
CA MET A 77 8.75 2.20 -1.65
C MET A 77 7.92 1.32 -2.61
N ILE A 78 8.08 1.55 -3.92
CA ILE A 78 7.39 0.78 -4.96
C ILE A 78 7.73 -0.70 -4.83
N SER A 79 9.01 -1.05 -4.74
CA SER A 79 9.48 -2.44 -4.61
C SER A 79 8.87 -3.13 -3.38
N ILE A 80 8.90 -2.47 -2.21
CA ILE A 80 8.35 -3.05 -0.97
C ILE A 80 6.84 -3.27 -1.11
N LEU A 81 6.10 -2.30 -1.64
CA LEU A 81 4.65 -2.41 -1.81
C LEU A 81 4.26 -3.51 -2.81
N GLU A 82 5.02 -3.67 -3.89
CA GLU A 82 4.82 -4.78 -4.85
C GLU A 82 5.07 -6.14 -4.20
N GLU A 83 6.11 -6.28 -3.38
CA GLU A 83 6.37 -7.49 -2.61
C GLU A 83 5.24 -7.79 -1.60
N MET A 84 4.77 -6.76 -0.88
CA MET A 84 3.64 -6.90 0.05
C MET A 84 2.35 -7.31 -0.68
N VAL A 85 2.09 -6.75 -1.86
CA VAL A 85 0.98 -7.16 -2.74
C VAL A 85 1.12 -8.63 -3.13
N ASN A 86 2.28 -9.03 -3.64
CA ASN A 86 2.53 -10.40 -4.08
C ASN A 86 2.37 -11.41 -2.94
N TYR A 87 2.87 -11.07 -1.75
CA TYR A 87 2.68 -11.88 -0.55
C TYR A 87 1.20 -12.02 -0.18
N SER A 88 0.46 -10.91 -0.22
CA SER A 88 -0.94 -10.86 0.18
C SER A 88 -1.87 -11.65 -0.74
N LYS A 89 -1.53 -11.80 -2.03
CA LYS A 89 -2.28 -12.66 -2.97
C LYS A 89 -2.31 -14.12 -2.54
N ALA A 90 -1.29 -14.58 -1.82
CA ALA A 90 -1.18 -15.95 -1.33
C ALA A 90 -1.49 -16.08 0.17
N ASN A 91 -1.65 -14.98 0.91
CA ASN A 91 -1.78 -15.00 2.36
C ASN A 91 -2.71 -13.89 2.90
N LYS A 92 -3.81 -14.30 3.56
CA LYS A 92 -4.81 -13.41 4.20
C LYS A 92 -4.23 -12.53 5.31
N GLU A 93 -3.18 -12.96 6.00
CA GLU A 93 -2.50 -12.13 7.00
C GLU A 93 -1.88 -10.89 6.33
N GLY A 94 -1.36 -11.05 5.11
CA GLY A 94 -0.82 -9.95 4.33
C GLY A 94 -1.87 -8.92 3.96
N GLU A 95 -3.07 -9.38 3.56
CA GLU A 95 -4.18 -8.47 3.25
C GLU A 95 -4.54 -7.56 4.43
N LYS A 96 -4.56 -8.08 5.67
CA LYS A 96 -4.83 -7.26 6.86
C LYS A 96 -3.76 -6.19 7.10
N LYS A 97 -2.50 -6.46 6.75
CA LYS A 97 -1.44 -5.44 6.83
C LYS A 97 -1.61 -4.38 5.75
N LEU A 98 -1.95 -4.80 4.53
CA LEU A 98 -2.23 -3.88 3.41
C LEU A 98 -3.42 -2.96 3.69
N GLU A 99 -4.47 -3.46 4.36
CA GLU A 99 -5.64 -2.66 4.73
C GLU A 99 -5.25 -1.40 5.51
N LYS A 100 -4.46 -1.56 6.58
CA LYS A 100 -3.97 -0.44 7.40
C LYS A 100 -3.12 0.56 6.59
N ILE A 101 -2.31 0.04 5.67
CA ILE A 101 -1.44 0.85 4.81
C ILE A 101 -2.26 1.68 3.82
N ASN A 102 -3.30 1.08 3.23
CA ASN A 102 -4.21 1.77 2.32
C ASN A 102 -5.07 2.82 3.02
N GLU A 103 -5.52 2.58 4.25
CA GLU A 103 -6.41 3.50 4.96
C GLU A 103 -5.72 4.81 5.37
N TYR A 104 -4.45 4.74 5.81
CA TYR A 104 -3.80 5.87 6.46
C TYR A 104 -2.45 6.28 5.87
N HIS A 105 -1.63 5.32 5.43
CA HIS A 105 -0.24 5.61 5.08
C HIS A 105 -0.08 6.04 3.62
N LEU A 106 -0.60 5.27 2.64
CA LEU A 106 -0.44 5.59 1.23
C LEU A 106 -1.16 6.87 0.79
N PRO A 107 -2.41 7.15 1.21
CA PRO A 107 -3.06 8.40 0.84
C PRO A 107 -2.29 9.62 1.34
N THR A 108 -1.74 9.53 2.56
CA THR A 108 -0.94 10.59 3.18
C THR A 108 0.38 10.79 2.44
N ALA A 109 1.10 9.70 2.12
CA ALA A 109 2.34 9.76 1.35
C ALA A 109 2.11 10.37 -0.03
N ILE A 110 1.07 9.95 -0.74
CA ILE A 110 0.69 10.51 -2.05
C ILE A 110 0.40 12.01 -1.93
N LYS A 111 -0.33 12.45 -0.90
CA LYS A 111 -0.59 13.88 -0.67
C LYS A 111 0.71 14.65 -0.46
N MET A 112 1.62 14.13 0.36
CA MET A 112 2.93 14.74 0.60
C MET A 112 3.76 14.85 -0.68
N LEU A 113 3.80 13.81 -1.50
CA LEU A 113 4.54 13.82 -2.77
C LEU A 113 3.98 14.83 -3.78
N ASN A 114 2.66 15.01 -3.83
CA ASN A 114 2.08 16.09 -4.64
C ASN A 114 2.53 17.46 -4.13
N SER A 115 2.46 17.71 -2.82
CA SER A 115 2.95 18.97 -2.25
C SER A 115 4.44 19.20 -2.49
N TYR A 116 5.27 18.15 -2.43
CA TYR A 116 6.68 18.24 -2.79
C TYR A 116 6.86 18.74 -4.23
N ILE A 117 6.15 18.13 -5.19
CA ILE A 117 6.19 18.54 -6.61
C ILE A 117 5.72 19.99 -6.77
N ASP A 118 4.66 20.39 -6.07
CA ASP A 118 4.15 21.77 -6.11
C ASP A 118 5.20 22.77 -5.60
N PHE A 119 5.92 22.45 -4.53
CA PHE A 119 7.00 23.28 -3.99
C PHE A 119 8.20 23.37 -4.95
N CYS A 120 8.57 22.27 -5.60
CA CYS A 120 9.64 22.25 -6.60
C CYS A 120 9.30 23.12 -7.82
N ASN A 121 8.04 23.11 -8.26
CA ASN A 121 7.55 23.86 -9.42
C ASN A 121 7.14 25.30 -9.09
N PHE A 122 7.08 25.67 -7.81
CA PHE A 122 6.65 27.01 -7.43
C PHE A 122 7.65 28.07 -7.93
N PRO A 123 7.19 29.14 -8.62
CA PRO A 123 8.08 30.12 -9.24
C PRO A 123 8.95 30.90 -8.24
N VAL A 124 8.48 31.08 -7.01
CA VAL A 124 9.16 31.84 -5.97
C VAL A 124 9.70 30.89 -4.91
N LYS A 125 11.02 30.72 -4.86
CA LYS A 125 11.66 29.88 -3.85
C LYS A 125 11.52 30.52 -2.47
N ASN A 126 11.02 29.73 -1.52
CA ASN A 126 10.80 30.11 -0.12
C ASN A 126 11.49 29.08 0.77
N ALA A 127 12.32 29.54 1.72
CA ALA A 127 13.05 28.68 2.64
C ALA A 127 12.15 27.71 3.41
N ASN A 128 10.91 28.10 3.73
CA ASN A 128 9.95 27.20 4.37
C ASN A 128 9.51 26.07 3.42
N MET A 129 9.32 26.34 2.14
CA MET A 129 8.94 25.32 1.15
C MET A 129 10.08 24.32 0.93
N GLU A 130 11.33 24.80 0.84
CA GLU A 130 12.51 23.95 0.73
C GLU A 130 12.67 23.06 1.97
N LYS A 131 12.51 23.65 3.16
CA LYS A 131 12.55 22.90 4.41
C LYS A 131 11.46 21.83 4.47
N THR A 132 10.21 22.17 4.13
CA THR A 132 9.11 21.20 4.14
C THR A 132 9.30 20.12 3.08
N ALA A 133 9.86 20.44 1.91
CA ALA A 133 10.22 19.44 0.90
C ALA A 133 11.24 18.42 1.46
N GLN A 134 12.26 18.89 2.16
CA GLN A 134 13.23 18.03 2.84
C GLN A 134 12.59 17.19 3.95
N GLU A 135 11.65 17.75 4.71
CA GLU A 135 10.90 17.00 5.73
C GLU A 135 10.05 15.90 5.10
N ILE A 136 9.43 16.15 3.95
CA ILE A 136 8.67 15.14 3.19
C ILE A 136 9.60 13.99 2.79
N GLU A 137 10.76 14.29 2.22
CA GLU A 137 11.75 13.27 1.86
C GLU A 137 12.13 12.37 3.05
N ASN A 138 12.49 12.98 4.18
CA ASN A 138 12.84 12.26 5.40
C ASN A 138 11.70 11.37 5.91
N VAL A 139 10.46 11.86 5.83
CA VAL A 139 9.27 11.08 6.23
C VAL A 139 9.03 9.90 5.29
N ILE A 140 9.25 10.06 3.98
CA ILE A 140 9.14 8.98 2.99
C ILE A 140 10.20 7.90 3.24
N ILE A 141 11.44 8.28 3.52
CA ILE A 141 12.52 7.34 3.89
C ILE A 141 12.11 6.55 5.15
N LYS A 142 11.66 7.24 6.20
CA LYS A 142 11.21 6.59 7.44
C LYS A 142 9.99 5.69 7.23
N LEU A 143 9.08 6.07 6.34
CA LEU A 143 7.93 5.24 5.98
C LEU A 143 8.41 3.94 5.32
N ASN A 144 9.43 3.98 4.46
CA ASN A 144 10.00 2.77 3.87
C ASN A 144 10.60 1.83 4.91
N GLU A 145 11.31 2.36 5.92
CA GLU A 145 11.82 1.54 7.02
C GLU A 145 10.69 0.80 7.75
N ALA A 146 9.58 1.50 8.01
CA ALA A 146 8.39 0.90 8.62
C ALA A 146 7.75 -0.16 7.72
N LEU A 147 7.61 0.11 6.41
CA LEU A 147 7.06 -0.84 5.44
C LEU A 147 7.95 -2.10 5.33
N LYS A 148 9.28 -1.94 5.31
CA LYS A 148 10.24 -3.07 5.36
C LYS A 148 10.03 -3.92 6.62
N SER A 149 9.93 -3.29 7.79
CA SER A 149 9.67 -4.03 9.04
C SER A 149 8.36 -4.80 8.97
N MET A 150 7.30 -4.16 8.45
CA MET A 150 5.99 -4.81 8.28
C MET A 150 6.05 -6.01 7.34
N LEU A 151 6.79 -5.91 6.23
CA LEU A 151 6.99 -6.99 5.27
C LEU A 151 7.83 -8.15 5.85
N VAL A 152 8.86 -7.85 6.65
CA VAL A 152 9.63 -8.87 7.38
C VAL A 152 8.73 -9.61 8.36
N GLU A 153 7.96 -8.88 9.16
CA GLU A 153 6.99 -9.46 10.09
C GLU A 153 5.95 -10.34 9.38
N MET A 154 5.50 -9.98 8.17
CA MET A 154 4.58 -10.83 7.39
C MET A 154 5.18 -12.21 7.10
N ASN A 155 6.51 -12.33 7.00
CA ASN A 155 7.20 -13.59 6.73
C ASN A 155 7.59 -14.37 8.00
N GLN A 156 7.45 -13.80 9.20
CA GLN A 156 7.92 -14.43 10.44
C GLN A 156 7.21 -15.76 10.75
N ASN A 157 5.88 -15.82 10.58
CA ASN A 157 5.12 -17.06 10.81
C ASN A 157 5.62 -18.19 9.89
N LYS A 158 5.82 -17.88 8.60
CA LYS A 158 6.37 -18.83 7.63
C LYS A 158 7.80 -19.27 7.98
N LEU A 159 8.64 -18.36 8.50
CA LEU A 159 9.99 -18.70 8.96
C LEU A 159 9.96 -19.66 10.16
N MET A 160 9.04 -19.44 11.12
CA MET A 160 8.88 -20.32 12.27
C MET A 160 8.41 -21.72 11.88
N ASP A 161 7.47 -21.82 10.94
CA ASP A 161 6.98 -23.10 10.42
C ASP A 161 8.12 -23.89 9.74
N ILE A 162 8.87 -23.25 8.85
CA ILE A 162 10.00 -23.89 8.15
C ILE A 162 11.10 -24.30 9.14
N ASN A 163 11.41 -23.47 10.14
CA ASN A 163 12.41 -23.84 11.16
C ASN A 163 11.97 -25.05 11.97
N SER A 164 10.68 -25.14 12.30
CA SER A 164 10.12 -26.31 13.00
C SER A 164 10.24 -27.56 12.13
N ASP A 165 9.91 -27.48 10.85
CA ASP A 165 10.05 -28.59 9.90
C ASP A 165 11.52 -29.04 9.74
N ILE A 166 12.45 -28.08 9.70
CA ILE A 166 13.89 -28.34 9.67
C ILE A 166 14.33 -29.10 10.92
N ASP A 167 13.88 -28.68 12.11
CA ASP A 167 14.27 -29.31 13.37
C ASP A 167 13.68 -30.73 13.50
N VAL A 168 12.47 -30.95 13.00
CA VAL A 168 11.89 -32.29 12.88
C VAL A 168 12.74 -33.16 11.94
N LEU A 169 13.10 -32.65 10.76
CA LEU A 169 13.96 -33.37 9.80
C LEU A 169 15.32 -33.71 10.40
N LYS A 170 15.99 -32.78 11.07
CA LYS A 170 17.25 -33.04 11.78
C LYS A 170 17.09 -34.15 12.81
N THR A 171 16.05 -34.07 13.63
CA THR A 171 15.77 -35.08 14.66
C THR A 171 15.53 -36.46 14.05
N MET A 172 14.88 -36.53 12.89
CA MET A 172 14.67 -37.79 12.16
C MET A 172 15.98 -38.36 11.61
N LEU A 173 16.80 -37.52 10.97
CA LEU A 173 18.12 -37.94 10.45
C LEU A 173 19.03 -38.45 11.56
N GLU A 174 19.10 -37.75 12.69
CA GLU A 174 19.86 -38.17 13.86
C GLU A 174 19.38 -39.53 14.41
N LYS A 175 18.05 -39.76 14.45
CA LYS A 175 17.48 -41.04 14.88
C LYS A 175 17.76 -42.18 13.91
N ASP A 176 17.81 -41.89 12.61
CA ASP A 176 18.13 -42.84 11.55
C ASP A 176 19.65 -43.09 11.42
N GLY A 177 20.48 -42.36 12.17
CA GLY A 177 21.94 -42.51 12.19
C GLY A 177 22.65 -41.88 10.99
N LEU A 178 22.03 -40.90 10.34
CA LEU A 178 22.54 -40.16 9.17
C LEU A 178 23.13 -38.79 9.56
#